data_AF-A0A1S2HQV3-F1
#
_entry.id   AF-A0A1S2HQV3-F1
#
_cell.length_a   1.000
_cell.length_b   1.000
_cell.length_c   1.000
_cell.angle_alpha   90.00
_cell.angle_beta   90.00
_cell.angle_gamma   90.00
#
_symmetry.space_group_name_H-M   'P 1'
#
loop_
_entity.id
_entity.type
_entity.pdbx_description
1 polymer ?
#
loop_
_entity_poly.entity_id
_entity_poly.type
_entity_poly.pdbx_seq_one_letter_code
_entity_poly.pdbx_strand_id
1 'polypeptide(L)'
;MSAEWTILSADHVDAAAVLTGAAAVDPTIGIRQLWAGDALQLVSDDGVVLLTLFQSRRLDSVTDAERLLARPLSVAGDRLWWTEIHAAAQPPFRGTAERIVHSIADAAGGTAESRAAQ
;
A
#
# COMPACT_ATOMS: atom_id res chain seq x y z
N MET A 1 -4.24 -8.41 14.50
CA MET A 1 -3.15 -7.42 14.34
C MET A 1 -2.91 -7.20 12.85
N SER A 2 -2.61 -5.97 12.44
CA SER A 2 -2.24 -5.64 11.07
C SER A 2 -0.72 -5.56 10.93
N ALA A 3 -0.21 -5.85 9.73
CA ALA A 3 1.15 -5.56 9.33
C ALA A 3 1.14 -4.18 8.69
N GLU A 4 2.07 -3.32 9.09
CA GLU A 4 2.21 -1.99 8.53
C GLU A 4 3.12 -2.04 7.31
N TRP A 5 2.67 -1.40 6.25
CA TRP A 5 3.39 -1.31 4.98
C TRP A 5 3.37 0.12 4.48
N THR A 6 4.33 0.45 3.63
CA THR A 6 4.38 1.72 2.92
C THR A 6 4.73 1.47 1.47
N ILE A 7 3.97 2.07 0.55
CA ILE A 7 4.37 2.16 -0.86
C ILE A 7 5.05 3.50 -1.10
N LEU A 8 6.26 3.44 -1.66
CA LEU A 8 7.03 4.57 -2.14
C LEU A 8 6.94 4.61 -3.66
N SER A 9 6.56 5.74 -4.24
CA SER A 9 6.34 5.87 -5.69
C SER A 9 6.63 7.29 -6.17
N ALA A 10 6.91 7.45 -7.48
CA ALA A 10 7.15 8.75 -8.09
C ALA A 10 5.84 9.57 -8.28
N ASP A 11 4.71 8.87 -8.40
CA ASP A 11 3.38 9.41 -8.60
C ASP A 11 2.42 8.97 -7.48
N HIS A 12 1.26 9.63 -7.39
CA HIS A 12 0.21 9.27 -6.44
C HIS A 12 -0.34 7.87 -6.75
N VAL A 13 -0.48 7.01 -5.74
CA VAL A 13 -1.15 5.69 -5.90
C VAL A 13 -2.65 5.92 -6.03
N ASP A 14 -3.14 5.90 -7.26
CA ASP A 14 -4.55 6.13 -7.56
C ASP A 14 -5.40 4.85 -7.49
N ALA A 15 -6.72 5.01 -7.62
CA ALA A 15 -7.65 3.90 -7.59
C ALA A 15 -7.42 2.88 -8.74
N ALA A 16 -6.86 3.30 -9.88
CA ALA A 16 -6.59 2.42 -11.00
C ALA A 16 -5.40 1.48 -10.70
N ALA A 17 -4.33 1.99 -10.09
CA ALA A 17 -3.22 1.17 -9.59
C ALA A 17 -3.70 0.17 -8.53
N VAL A 18 -4.57 0.61 -7.61
CA VAL A 18 -5.14 -0.26 -6.57
C VAL A 18 -6.01 -1.37 -7.18
N LEU A 19 -6.91 -1.02 -8.10
CA LEU A 19 -7.75 -1.99 -8.83
C LEU A 19 -6.91 -2.99 -9.62
N THR A 20 -5.92 -2.49 -10.37
CA THR A 20 -5.03 -3.32 -11.20
C THR A 20 -4.23 -4.30 -10.34
N GLY A 21 -3.62 -3.81 -9.25
CA GLY A 21 -2.83 -4.64 -8.34
C GLY A 21 -3.69 -5.68 -7.60
N ALA A 22 -4.88 -5.30 -7.13
CA ALA A 22 -5.80 -6.25 -6.49
C ALA A 22 -6.24 -7.34 -7.48
N ALA A 23 -6.69 -6.95 -8.68
CA ALA A 23 -7.20 -7.87 -9.67
C ALA A 23 -6.13 -8.85 -10.22
N ALA A 24 -4.86 -8.43 -10.25
CA ALA A 24 -3.75 -9.30 -10.61
C ALA A 24 -3.52 -10.43 -9.59
N VAL A 25 -3.90 -10.22 -8.32
CA VAL A 25 -3.78 -11.21 -7.25
C VAL A 25 -5.02 -12.09 -7.16
N ASP A 26 -6.21 -11.48 -7.18
CA ASP A 26 -7.51 -12.13 -7.21
C ASP A 26 -8.58 -11.14 -7.71
N PRO A 27 -9.21 -11.39 -8.87
CA PRO A 27 -10.21 -10.49 -9.47
C PRO A 27 -11.52 -10.41 -8.69
N THR A 28 -11.73 -11.27 -7.69
CA THR A 28 -12.93 -11.24 -6.84
C THR A 28 -12.83 -10.27 -5.66
N ILE A 29 -11.64 -9.71 -5.41
CA ILE A 29 -11.40 -8.74 -4.34
C ILE A 29 -12.28 -7.51 -4.54
N GLY A 30 -13.14 -7.25 -3.56
CA GLY A 30 -13.95 -6.04 -3.52
C GLY A 30 -13.16 -4.83 -3.03
N ILE A 31 -13.55 -3.64 -3.49
CA ILE A 31 -12.99 -2.36 -3.04
C ILE A 31 -14.09 -1.48 -2.46
N ARG A 32 -13.81 -0.86 -1.32
CA ARG A 32 -14.70 0.09 -0.64
C ARG A 32 -13.95 1.39 -0.37
N GLN A 33 -14.65 2.50 -0.52
CA GLN A 33 -14.14 3.80 -0.10
C GLN A 33 -14.53 4.06 1.35
N LEU A 34 -13.57 4.49 2.16
CA LEU A 34 -13.77 4.90 3.55
C LEU A 34 -13.60 6.41 3.65
N TRP A 35 -14.27 7.02 4.65
CA TRP A 35 -14.07 8.42 5.05
C TRP A 35 -14.05 9.40 3.86
N ALA A 36 -15.07 9.34 3.01
CA ALA A 36 -15.20 10.21 1.84
C ALA A 36 -14.01 10.20 0.85
N GLY A 37 -13.14 9.19 0.88
CA GLY A 37 -12.01 9.05 -0.05
C GLY A 37 -10.64 8.98 0.61
N ASP A 38 -10.56 9.24 1.91
CA ASP A 38 -9.28 9.28 2.61
C ASP A 38 -8.60 7.89 2.69
N ALA A 39 -9.37 6.82 2.47
CA ALA A 39 -8.82 5.48 2.31
C ALA A 39 -9.65 4.56 1.41
N LEU A 40 -8.99 3.53 0.89
CA LEU A 40 -9.59 2.39 0.21
C LEU A 40 -9.40 1.14 1.06
N GLN A 41 -10.44 0.33 1.16
CA GLN A 41 -10.42 -0.96 1.84
C GLN A 41 -10.65 -2.08 0.85
N LEU A 42 -9.76 -3.08 0.86
CA LEU A 42 -9.83 -4.25 0.01
C LEU A 42 -10.37 -5.43 0.83
N VAL A 43 -11.38 -6.09 0.30
CA VAL A 43 -12.11 -7.17 0.98
C VAL A 43 -12.14 -8.43 0.13
N SER A 44 -12.07 -9.60 0.76
CA SER A 44 -12.33 -10.87 0.09
C SER A 44 -13.79 -10.96 -0.35
N ASP A 45 -14.09 -11.98 -1.17
CA ASP A 45 -15.45 -12.37 -1.56
C ASP A 45 -16.37 -12.63 -0.34
N ASP A 46 -15.85 -13.25 0.71
CA ASP A 46 -16.51 -13.50 2.00
C ASP A 46 -16.62 -12.25 2.89
N GLY A 47 -16.14 -11.09 2.41
CA GLY A 47 -16.22 -9.81 3.12
C GLY A 47 -15.15 -9.58 4.19
N VAL A 48 -14.11 -10.43 4.25
CA VAL A 48 -12.99 -10.25 5.17
C VAL A 48 -12.10 -9.10 4.69
N VAL A 49 -11.73 -8.20 5.60
CA VAL A 49 -10.81 -7.10 5.28
C VAL A 49 -9.39 -7.65 5.11
N LEU A 50 -8.84 -7.50 3.91
CA LEU A 50 -7.48 -7.92 3.58
C LEU A 50 -6.47 -6.79 3.84
N LEU A 51 -6.80 -5.56 3.46
CA LEU A 51 -6.01 -4.39 3.80
C LEU A 51 -6.82 -3.09 3.73
N THR A 52 -6.28 -2.05 4.35
CA THR A 52 -6.73 -0.66 4.18
C THR A 52 -5.54 0.17 3.71
N LEU A 53 -5.73 0.93 2.64
CA LEU A 53 -4.76 1.82 2.00
C LEU A 53 -5.23 3.26 2.17
N PHE A 54 -4.40 4.10 2.79
CA PHE A 54 -4.71 5.51 2.98
C PHE A 54 -4.27 6.32 1.76
N GLN A 55 -4.89 7.48 1.56
CA GLN A 55 -4.55 8.38 0.46
C GLN A 55 -3.05 8.68 0.44
N SER A 56 -2.43 8.62 -0.74
CA SER A 56 -1.02 8.94 -0.89
C SER A 56 -0.76 10.40 -0.52
N ARG A 57 0.27 10.62 0.28
CA ARG A 57 0.77 11.95 0.61
C ARG A 57 2.08 12.21 -0.11
N ARG A 58 2.21 13.40 -0.70
CA ARG A 58 3.49 13.86 -1.26
C ARG A 58 4.43 14.20 -0.11
N LEU A 59 5.66 13.71 -0.17
CA LEU A 59 6.73 14.12 0.73
C LEU A 59 7.48 15.28 0.10
N ASP A 60 7.83 16.26 0.92
CA ASP A 60 8.61 17.41 0.48
C ASP A 60 10.12 17.10 0.40
N SER A 61 10.57 16.01 1.03
CA SER A 61 11.96 15.55 1.02
C SER A 61 12.08 14.03 1.12
N VAL A 62 12.98 13.45 0.33
CA VAL A 62 13.38 12.03 0.43
C VAL A 62 13.98 11.73 1.81
N THR A 63 14.68 12.69 2.42
CA THR A 63 15.30 12.55 3.74
C THR A 63 14.27 12.26 4.84
N ASP A 64 13.02 12.74 4.70
CA ASP A 64 11.97 12.41 5.68
C ASP A 64 11.56 10.93 5.58
N ALA A 65 11.47 10.37 4.37
CA ALA A 65 11.19 8.95 4.17
C ALA A 65 12.33 8.07 4.69
N GLU A 66 13.59 8.45 4.42
CA GLU A 66 14.77 7.74 4.92
C GLU A 66 14.79 7.71 6.45
N ARG A 67 14.42 8.81 7.11
CA ARG A 67 14.31 8.90 8.58
C ARG A 67 13.21 7.97 9.11
N LEU A 68 12.03 7.96 8.46
CA LEU A 68 10.90 7.13 8.86
C LEU A 68 11.16 5.62 8.67
N LEU A 69 11.97 5.27 7.66
CA LEU A 69 12.36 3.89 7.35
C LEU A 69 13.70 3.47 7.97
N ALA A 70 14.39 4.39 8.65
CA ALA A 70 15.71 4.21 9.25
C ALA A 70 16.77 3.65 8.27
N ARG A 71 16.68 3.99 6.98
CA ARG A 71 17.61 3.54 5.94
C ARG A 71 17.65 4.51 4.75
N PRO A 72 18.77 4.58 4.00
CA PRO A 72 18.82 5.36 2.78
C PRO A 72 17.90 4.78 1.69
N LEU A 73 17.38 5.66 0.84
CA LEU A 73 16.51 5.32 -0.28
C LEU A 73 17.15 5.73 -1.60
N SER A 74 17.31 4.78 -2.51
CA SER A 74 17.73 5.06 -3.88
C SER A 74 16.51 5.37 -4.74
N VAL A 75 15.95 6.57 -4.61
CA VAL A 75 14.82 7.02 -5.45
C VAL A 75 15.33 7.91 -6.57
N ALA A 76 14.88 7.64 -7.79
CA ALA A 76 15.15 8.52 -8.94
C ALA A 76 14.11 9.63 -8.99
N GLY A 77 14.49 10.87 -8.65
CA GLY A 77 13.64 12.05 -8.77
C GLY A 77 13.58 12.93 -7.53
N ASP A 78 12.95 14.09 -7.68
CA ASP A 78 12.70 15.08 -6.62
C ASP A 78 11.33 14.91 -5.93
N ARG A 79 10.47 14.05 -6.49
CA ARG A 79 9.11 13.80 -6.00
C ARG A 79 8.97 12.38 -5.47
N LEU A 80 8.51 12.26 -4.24
CA LEU A 80 8.26 11.00 -3.58
C LEU A 80 6.86 11.01 -2.96
N TRP A 81 6.05 10.03 -3.31
CA TRP A 81 4.75 9.77 -2.70
C TRP A 81 4.86 8.63 -1.72
N TRP A 82 4.19 8.82 -0.59
CA TRP A 82 4.14 7.89 0.53
C TRP A 82 2.69 7.44 0.72
N THR A 83 2.46 6.14 0.66
CA THR A 83 1.13 5.55 0.83
C THR A 83 1.16 4.54 1.96
N GLU A 84 0.36 4.75 2.99
CA GLU A 84 0.32 3.87 4.16
C GLU A 84 -0.70 2.76 3.98
N ILE A 85 -0.31 1.55 4.37
CA ILE A 85 -1.17 0.37 4.25
C ILE A 85 -1.14 -0.41 5.56
N HIS A 86 -2.34 -0.78 6.02
CA HIS A 86 -2.54 -1.72 7.11
C HIS A 86 -3.08 -3.03 6.52
N ALA A 87 -2.21 -4.03 6.42
CA ALA A 87 -2.52 -5.34 5.84
C ALA A 87 -2.85 -6.37 6.92
N ALA A 88 -3.68 -7.37 6.59
CA ALA A 88 -3.92 -8.51 7.47
C ALA A 88 -2.58 -9.24 7.74
N ALA A 89 -2.23 -9.44 9.02
CA ALA A 89 -0.96 -10.09 9.40
C ALA A 89 -1.14 -11.55 9.85
N GLN A 90 -2.38 -12.04 9.94
CA GLN A 90 -2.68 -13.36 10.50
C GLN A 90 -3.04 -14.36 9.39
N PRO A 91 -2.70 -15.64 9.55
CA PRO A 91 -3.25 -16.70 8.72
C PRO A 91 -4.78 -16.73 8.77
N PRO A 92 -5.47 -17.14 7.69
CA PRO A 92 -4.89 -17.52 6.39
C PRO A 92 -4.57 -16.31 5.47
N PHE A 93 -4.98 -15.10 5.84
CA PHE A 93 -5.02 -13.94 4.94
C PHE A 93 -3.68 -13.23 4.72
N ARG A 94 -2.69 -13.45 5.61
CA ARG A 94 -1.39 -12.79 5.55
C ARG A 94 -0.73 -12.83 4.17
N GLY A 95 -0.59 -14.02 3.59
CA GLY A 95 0.10 -14.18 2.30
C GLY A 95 -0.62 -13.50 1.14
N THR A 96 -1.95 -13.53 1.13
CA THR A 96 -2.75 -12.81 0.13
C THR A 96 -2.61 -11.30 0.30
N ALA A 97 -2.71 -10.79 1.53
CA ALA A 97 -2.58 -9.35 1.80
C ALA A 97 -1.20 -8.81 1.40
N GLU A 98 -0.11 -9.51 1.73
CA GLU A 98 1.26 -9.14 1.33
C GLU A 98 1.41 -9.13 -0.19
N ARG A 99 0.87 -10.13 -0.90
CA ARG A 99 0.86 -10.16 -2.38
C ARG A 99 0.12 -8.96 -2.98
N ILE A 100 -1.03 -8.58 -2.42
CA ILE A 100 -1.79 -7.41 -2.89
C ILE A 100 -0.95 -6.14 -2.73
N VAL A 101 -0.31 -5.94 -1.58
CA VAL A 101 0.56 -4.77 -1.34
C VAL A 101 1.65 -4.65 -2.40
N HIS A 102 2.38 -5.74 -2.66
CA HIS A 102 3.42 -5.75 -3.69
C HIS A 102 2.86 -5.49 -5.09
N SER A 103 1.73 -6.12 -5.45
CA SER A 103 1.14 -5.94 -6.77
C SER A 103 0.60 -4.51 -7.00
N ILE A 104 0.09 -3.85 -5.96
CA ILE A 104 -0.28 -2.42 -6.02
C ILE A 104 0.96 -1.55 -6.20
N ALA A 105 2.05 -1.85 -5.48
CA ALA A 105 3.30 -1.11 -5.63
C ALA A 105 3.84 -1.22 -7.06
N ASP A 106 3.87 -2.43 -7.63
CA ASP A 106 4.29 -2.67 -9.01
C ASP A 106 3.40 -1.90 -10.01
N ALA A 107 2.07 -1.95 -9.83
CA ALA A 107 1.12 -1.22 -10.68
C ALA A 107 1.29 0.31 -10.60
N ALA A 108 1.75 0.82 -9.45
CA ALA A 108 2.06 2.24 -9.26
C ALA A 108 3.50 2.61 -9.67
N GLY A 109 4.29 1.66 -10.21
CA GLY A 109 5.71 1.88 -10.52
C GLY A 109 6.56 2.20 -9.29
N GLY A 110 6.15 1.73 -8.11
CA GLY A 110 6.77 1.99 -6.82
C GLY A 110 7.37 0.74 -6.17
N THR A 111 7.74 0.87 -4.90
CA THR A 111 8.22 -0.23 -4.06
C THR A 111 7.42 -0.31 -2.77
N ALA A 112 7.19 -1.53 -2.29
CA ALA A 112 6.53 -1.79 -1.02
C ALA A 112 7.54 -2.11 0.08
N GLU A 113 7.39 -1.45 1.22
CA GLU A 113 8.28 -1.54 2.37
C GLU A 113 7.48 -1.99 3.59
N SER A 114 7.88 -3.10 4.20
CA SER A 114 7.30 -3.54 5.46
C SER A 114 7.85 -2.70 6.62
N ARG A 115 6.97 -2.19 7.47
CA ARG A 115 7.33 -1.48 8.69
C ARG A 115 7.09 -2.44 9.86
N ALA A 116 8.16 -3.08 10.34
CA ALA A 116 8.08 -3.84 11.57
C ALA A 116 7.72 -2.87 12.71
N ALA A 117 6.72 -3.24 13.52
CA ALA A 117 6.45 -2.55 14.78
C ALA A 117 7.74 -2.65 15.63
N GLN A 118 8.39 -1.51 15.86
CA GLN A 118 9.54 -1.41 16.77
C GLN A 118 9.09 -1.58 18.21
#